data_AF-A0A9W6FC19-F1
#
_entry.id   AF-A0A9W6FC19-F1
#
_cell.length_a   1.000
_cell.length_b   1.000
_cell.length_c   1.000
_cell.angle_alpha   90.00
_cell.angle_beta   90.00
_cell.angle_gamma   90.00
#
_symmetry.space_group_name_H-M   'P 1'
#
loop_
_entity.id
_entity.type
_entity.pdbx_description
1 polymer ?
#
loop_
_entity_poly.entity_id
_entity_poly.type
_entity_poly.pdbx_seq_one_letter_code
_entity_poly.pdbx_strand_id
1 'polypeptide(L)'
;MTLQLSPIKITLVDRHVPLASMPVPAGFPSPAADDLEDTIDPIKWVVRHEHATFWWRVSGDSLEAEGILDGDLIAVDRAGKRRHGRIVVAVVDGAITVKKLAKRDVRTETGIPTCVGIAPTKTLAKLANYAAKKNPLFSGVCNLMDQDVRDYVMRRIPIGEIWGVGSATEAKLKAQGINSAAELRDLPLALGRKIGTVVLERLVAELRGVSCVDFEDVAPQRKGMAVTRSAGTPMTSFDTLAQAISAHATRAAEKLRQHGLVAGTMTVFYHTNPHKPDRPRHSFSRSIRLRPMSNHTFDLVDAAVAAARRGWKGDPSGNGFGYTKAGIILDDLLAEADRPAMLFPPERPRDARLTDALDAINDRFGKKTMVLAREGISRSWATKADHRSPRYTTRISELPTLKV
;
A
#
# COMPACT_ATOMS: atom_id res chain seq x y z
N MET A 1 -18.95 47.80 45.88
CA MET A 1 -17.73 47.59 45.09
C MET A 1 -18.04 46.49 44.09
N THR A 2 -18.27 46.91 42.85
CA THR A 2 -19.03 46.15 41.84
C THR A 2 -18.03 45.58 40.83
N LEU A 3 -18.05 44.26 40.62
CA LEU A 3 -17.26 43.59 39.58
C LEU A 3 -17.87 43.89 38.20
N GLN A 4 -17.06 44.43 37.29
CA GLN A 4 -17.43 44.61 35.88
C GLN A 4 -17.05 43.38 35.06
N LEU A 5 -18.01 42.81 34.34
CA LEU A 5 -17.81 41.83 33.28
C LEU A 5 -18.09 42.50 31.93
N SER A 6 -17.22 42.25 30.95
CA SER A 6 -17.38 42.74 29.57
C SER A 6 -17.78 41.59 28.62
N PRO A 7 -18.71 41.82 27.66
CA PRO A 7 -19.17 40.78 26.74
C PRO A 7 -18.18 40.48 25.61
N ILE A 8 -18.13 39.22 25.18
CA ILE A 8 -17.44 38.77 23.96
C ILE A 8 -18.42 38.94 22.78
N LYS A 9 -17.99 39.62 21.70
CA LYS A 9 -18.79 39.77 20.48
C LYS A 9 -18.78 38.47 19.67
N ILE A 10 -19.97 37.92 19.41
CA ILE A 10 -20.20 36.85 18.42
C ILE A 10 -21.15 37.44 17.36
N THR A 11 -20.79 37.30 16.08
CA THR A 11 -21.63 37.75 14.96
C THR A 11 -22.45 36.56 14.45
N LEU A 12 -23.77 36.60 14.65
CA LEU A 12 -24.73 35.74 13.96
C LEU A 12 -25.14 36.44 12.67
N VAL A 13 -25.05 35.75 11.54
CA VAL A 13 -25.58 36.24 10.26
C VAL A 13 -26.90 35.54 10.02
N ASP A 14 -27.98 36.27 10.25
CA ASP A 14 -29.34 35.87 9.91
C ASP A 14 -29.64 36.28 8.47
N ARG A 15 -30.19 35.38 7.65
CA ARG A 15 -30.67 35.69 6.29
C ARG A 15 -32.10 35.22 6.15
N HIS A 16 -33.04 36.14 6.37
CA HIS A 16 -34.43 35.97 5.96
C HIS A 16 -34.57 36.19 4.45
N VAL A 17 -35.26 35.28 3.78
CA VAL A 17 -35.72 35.45 2.40
C VAL A 17 -37.11 36.12 2.44
N PRO A 18 -37.33 37.25 1.74
CA PRO A 18 -38.63 37.89 1.73
C PRO A 18 -39.63 37.04 0.94
N LEU A 19 -40.78 36.74 1.55
CA LEU A 19 -41.95 36.17 0.89
C LEU A 19 -42.94 37.31 0.58
N ALA A 20 -43.38 37.41 -0.66
CA ALA A 20 -44.43 38.35 -1.03
C ALA A 20 -45.76 37.87 -0.41
N SER A 21 -46.35 38.69 0.47
CA SER A 21 -47.54 38.35 1.25
C SER A 21 -48.86 38.55 0.51
N MET A 22 -48.86 38.65 -0.83
CA MET A 22 -50.10 38.69 -1.60
C MET A 22 -50.37 37.33 -2.25
N PRO A 23 -51.42 36.60 -1.82
CA PRO A 23 -51.94 35.50 -2.62
C PRO A 23 -52.58 36.06 -3.90
N VAL A 24 -52.38 35.35 -5.02
CA VAL A 24 -53.06 35.62 -6.30
C VAL A 24 -54.19 34.60 -6.45
N PRO A 25 -55.46 35.01 -6.30
CA PRO A 25 -56.59 34.10 -6.45
C PRO A 25 -57.00 33.97 -7.91
N ALA A 26 -57.20 32.73 -8.37
CA ALA A 26 -57.92 32.43 -9.61
C ALA A 26 -59.43 32.44 -9.33
N GLY A 27 -60.00 33.61 -9.04
CA GLY A 27 -61.44 33.77 -8.79
C GLY A 27 -61.81 34.91 -7.83
N PHE A 28 -63.09 35.30 -7.79
CA PHE A 28 -63.59 36.42 -6.98
C PHE A 28 -63.56 36.10 -5.47
N PRO A 29 -63.07 37.01 -4.61
CA PRO A 29 -62.92 36.74 -3.19
C PRO A 29 -64.24 36.96 -2.42
N SER A 30 -64.51 36.09 -1.46
CA SER A 30 -65.59 36.25 -0.47
C SER A 30 -65.01 36.24 0.95
N PRO A 31 -65.48 37.09 1.87
CA PRO A 31 -64.68 37.57 3.01
C PRO A 31 -65.03 36.91 4.36
N ALA A 32 -65.41 35.63 4.36
CA ALA A 32 -65.77 34.96 5.61
C ALA A 32 -65.49 33.45 5.53
N ALA A 33 -64.43 33.00 6.20
CA ALA A 33 -64.30 31.69 6.86
C ALA A 33 -62.82 31.37 7.15
N ASP A 34 -62.17 32.12 8.04
CA ASP A 34 -60.91 31.68 8.66
C ASP A 34 -61.21 31.35 10.12
N ASP A 35 -61.84 30.20 10.36
CA ASP A 35 -61.91 29.57 11.68
C ASP A 35 -61.97 28.04 11.48
N LEU A 36 -60.78 27.42 11.46
CA LEU A 36 -60.42 26.05 11.86
C LEU A 36 -59.25 25.52 11.01
N GLU A 37 -58.01 25.78 11.43
CA GLU A 37 -56.84 25.01 10.97
C GLU A 37 -56.23 24.27 12.17
N ASP A 38 -56.18 22.93 12.07
CA ASP A 38 -55.52 22.05 13.03
C ASP A 38 -54.01 22.34 13.08
N THR A 39 -53.42 22.30 14.28
CA THR A 39 -51.98 22.48 14.47
C THR A 39 -51.23 21.24 13.94
N ILE A 40 -50.47 21.39 12.86
CA ILE A 40 -49.55 20.34 12.38
C ILE A 40 -48.41 20.19 13.39
N ASP A 41 -48.20 18.98 13.91
CA ASP A 41 -47.01 18.59 14.69
C ASP A 41 -46.08 17.73 13.80
N PRO A 42 -45.04 18.33 13.18
CA PRO A 42 -44.11 17.63 12.30
C PRO A 42 -43.30 16.53 13.03
N ILE A 43 -43.16 16.62 14.35
CA ILE A 43 -42.32 15.72 15.15
C ILE A 43 -42.98 14.34 15.25
N LYS A 44 -44.30 14.28 15.43
CA LYS A 44 -45.07 13.02 15.41
C LYS A 44 -44.99 12.27 14.08
N TRP A 45 -44.72 12.97 12.97
CA TRP A 45 -44.57 12.32 11.65
C TRP A 45 -43.19 11.69 11.46
N VAL A 46 -42.17 12.21 12.16
CA VAL A 46 -40.77 11.77 12.05
C VAL A 46 -40.44 10.69 13.10
N VAL A 47 -40.97 10.80 14.32
CA VAL A 47 -40.64 9.92 15.45
C VAL A 47 -41.65 8.77 15.58
N ARG A 48 -41.27 7.57 15.10
CA ARG A 48 -42.14 6.37 15.17
C ARG A 48 -42.06 5.62 16.49
N HIS A 49 -40.86 5.55 17.08
CA HIS A 49 -40.61 4.91 18.37
C HIS A 49 -39.92 5.93 19.27
N GLU A 50 -40.69 6.67 20.06
CA GLU A 50 -40.19 7.79 20.88
C GLU A 50 -39.06 7.35 21.82
N HIS A 51 -39.22 6.21 22.49
CA HIS A 51 -38.21 5.68 23.42
C HIS A 51 -36.95 5.09 22.76
N ALA A 52 -36.92 4.96 21.43
CA ALA A 52 -35.80 4.39 20.67
C ALA A 52 -35.20 5.35 19.63
N THR A 53 -35.71 6.58 19.57
CA THR A 53 -35.26 7.62 18.63
C THR A 53 -34.30 8.57 19.31
N PHE A 54 -33.14 8.79 18.69
CA PHE A 54 -32.10 9.70 19.15
C PHE A 54 -31.88 10.81 18.12
N TRP A 55 -31.70 12.04 18.58
CA TRP A 55 -31.46 13.19 17.70
C TRP A 55 -29.98 13.48 17.57
N TRP A 56 -29.55 13.73 16.34
CA TRP A 56 -28.17 14.04 16.01
C TRP A 56 -28.12 15.28 15.13
N ARG A 57 -27.13 16.13 15.37
CA ARG A 57 -26.81 17.21 14.43
C ARG A 57 -25.81 16.68 13.42
N VAL A 58 -26.16 16.81 12.15
CA VAL A 58 -25.30 16.41 11.04
C VAL A 58 -24.17 17.43 10.93
N SER A 59 -22.98 16.90 10.69
CA SER A 59 -21.83 17.70 10.32
C SER A 59 -21.18 17.09 9.07
N GLY A 60 -20.93 17.95 8.07
CA GLY A 60 -20.41 17.61 6.76
C GLY A 60 -21.48 17.46 5.67
N ASP A 61 -21.00 17.38 4.44
CA ASP A 61 -21.75 17.42 3.17
C ASP A 61 -22.02 16.03 2.56
N SER A 62 -21.56 14.95 3.19
CA SER A 62 -21.50 13.62 2.57
C SER A 62 -22.85 12.96 2.26
N LEU A 63 -23.96 13.60 2.64
CA LEU A 63 -25.34 13.16 2.40
C LEU A 63 -26.19 14.22 1.69
N GLU A 64 -25.59 15.28 1.14
CA GLU A 64 -26.33 16.36 0.43
C GLU A 64 -27.20 15.81 -0.71
N ALA A 65 -26.70 14.82 -1.46
CA ALA A 65 -27.44 14.17 -2.54
C ALA A 65 -28.70 13.40 -2.06
N GLU A 66 -28.83 13.17 -0.77
CA GLU A 66 -29.98 12.51 -0.13
C GLU A 66 -30.87 13.53 0.61
N GLY A 67 -30.60 14.83 0.43
CA GLY A 67 -31.36 15.93 1.03
C GLY A 67 -31.04 16.21 2.49
N ILE A 68 -29.90 15.71 3.01
CA ILE A 68 -29.43 15.98 4.37
C ILE A 68 -28.16 16.83 4.27
N LEU A 69 -28.26 18.07 4.73
CA LEU A 69 -27.23 19.09 4.62
C LEU A 69 -26.44 19.22 5.94
N ASP A 70 -25.28 19.89 5.86
CA ASP A 70 -24.51 20.25 7.05
C ASP A 70 -25.35 21.11 8.01
N GLY A 71 -25.32 20.76 9.30
CA GLY A 71 -26.09 21.44 10.34
C GLY A 71 -27.51 20.93 10.57
N ASP A 72 -28.04 20.08 9.68
CA ASP A 72 -29.38 19.50 9.80
C ASP A 72 -29.53 18.66 11.08
N LEU A 73 -30.75 18.63 11.63
CA LEU A 73 -31.10 17.76 12.74
C LEU A 73 -31.76 16.48 12.20
N ILE A 74 -31.19 15.32 12.49
CA ILE A 74 -31.75 14.03 12.07
C ILE A 74 -32.24 13.22 13.28
N ALA A 75 -33.37 12.53 13.09
CA ALA A 75 -33.90 11.56 14.05
C ALA A 75 -33.43 10.15 13.67
N VAL A 76 -32.86 9.42 14.62
CA VAL A 76 -32.25 8.10 14.40
C VAL A 76 -32.92 7.07 15.29
N ASP A 77 -33.72 6.21 14.68
CA ASP A 77 -34.39 5.12 15.37
C ASP A 77 -33.51 3.87 15.45
N ARG A 78 -33.12 3.49 16.68
CA ARG A 78 -32.30 2.30 16.94
C ARG A 78 -33.03 0.99 16.63
N ALA A 79 -34.36 0.96 16.72
CA ALA A 79 -35.18 -0.22 16.42
C ALA A 79 -35.41 -0.41 14.90
N GLY A 80 -34.96 0.54 14.07
CA GLY A 80 -35.09 0.48 12.61
C GLY A 80 -34.35 -0.70 11.98
N LYS A 81 -34.98 -1.35 10.99
CA LYS A 81 -34.37 -2.46 10.23
C LYS A 81 -33.27 -1.93 9.29
N ARG A 82 -32.06 -2.45 9.42
CA ARG A 82 -30.91 -2.11 8.56
C ARG A 82 -31.12 -2.67 7.15
N ARG A 83 -31.21 -1.81 6.13
CA ARG A 83 -31.39 -2.20 4.71
C ARG A 83 -30.51 -1.37 3.78
N HIS A 84 -30.08 -1.97 2.68
CA HIS A 84 -29.33 -1.27 1.63
C HIS A 84 -30.11 -0.05 1.12
N GLY A 85 -29.41 1.04 0.81
CA GLY A 85 -29.98 2.31 0.37
C GLY A 85 -30.50 3.21 1.51
N ARG A 86 -30.55 2.74 2.76
CA ARG A 86 -30.95 3.56 3.91
C ARG A 86 -29.77 4.38 4.44
N ILE A 87 -30.07 5.57 4.95
CA ILE A 87 -29.17 6.33 5.80
C ILE A 87 -29.09 5.66 7.16
N VAL A 88 -27.87 5.39 7.62
CA VAL A 88 -27.60 4.77 8.91
C VAL A 88 -26.59 5.59 9.67
N VAL A 89 -26.77 5.66 10.98
CA VAL A 89 -25.70 6.06 11.90
C VAL A 89 -24.86 4.82 12.20
N ALA A 90 -23.57 4.92 11.93
CA ALA A 90 -22.60 3.86 12.13
C ALA A 90 -21.48 4.35 13.05
N VAL A 91 -20.94 3.45 13.85
CA VAL A 91 -19.69 3.69 14.56
C VAL A 91 -18.57 3.15 13.67
N VAL A 92 -17.66 4.00 13.25
CA VAL A 92 -16.47 3.65 12.48
C VAL A 92 -15.27 4.08 13.32
N ASP A 93 -14.46 3.12 13.76
CA ASP A 93 -13.27 3.33 14.61
C ASP A 93 -13.55 4.13 15.89
N GLY A 94 -14.70 3.85 16.54
CA GLY A 94 -15.12 4.52 17.78
C GLY A 94 -15.74 5.90 17.58
N ALA A 95 -15.69 6.45 16.37
CA ALA A 95 -16.36 7.70 16.01
C ALA A 95 -17.72 7.44 15.37
N ILE A 96 -18.71 8.26 15.70
CA ILE A 96 -20.07 8.14 15.18
C ILE A 96 -20.16 8.93 13.87
N THR A 97 -20.65 8.31 12.80
CA THR A 97 -20.83 8.93 11.49
C THR A 97 -22.16 8.51 10.86
N VAL A 98 -22.66 9.31 9.92
CA VAL A 98 -23.91 9.04 9.20
C VAL A 98 -23.59 8.78 7.74
N LYS A 99 -24.03 7.64 7.19
CA LYS A 99 -23.74 7.23 5.81
C LYS A 99 -24.91 6.49 5.18
N LYS A 100 -25.00 6.51 3.85
CA LYS A 100 -25.88 5.64 3.08
C LYS A 100 -25.26 4.24 2.98
N LEU A 101 -25.99 3.22 3.43
CA LEU A 101 -25.54 1.84 3.36
C LEU A 101 -25.60 1.33 1.90
N ALA A 102 -24.48 1.14 1.21
CA ALA A 102 -24.42 0.71 -0.18
C ALA A 102 -23.42 -0.44 -0.43
N LYS A 103 -23.67 -1.27 -1.45
CA LYS A 103 -22.74 -2.26 -2.01
C LYS A 103 -22.41 -1.80 -3.44
N ARG A 104 -21.15 -1.57 -3.80
CA ARG A 104 -20.78 -0.86 -5.05
C ARG A 104 -19.84 -1.68 -5.95
N ASP A 105 -20.01 -1.51 -7.27
CA ASP A 105 -19.19 -2.09 -8.34
C ASP A 105 -17.91 -1.26 -8.57
N VAL A 106 -16.73 -1.91 -8.60
CA VAL A 106 -15.42 -1.24 -8.74
C VAL A 106 -15.29 -0.47 -10.07
N ARG A 107 -15.90 -0.99 -11.14
CA ARG A 107 -15.78 -0.42 -12.49
C ARG A 107 -16.46 0.94 -12.62
N THR A 108 -17.63 1.12 -12.01
CA THR A 108 -18.40 2.37 -12.14
C THR A 108 -17.77 3.50 -11.33
N GLU A 109 -17.07 3.20 -10.23
CA GLU A 109 -16.41 4.21 -9.41
C GLU A 109 -15.00 4.58 -9.89
N THR A 110 -14.22 3.60 -10.32
CA THR A 110 -12.80 3.82 -10.67
C THR A 110 -12.54 3.91 -12.16
N GLY A 111 -13.49 3.44 -13.00
CA GLY A 111 -13.26 3.20 -14.42
C GLY A 111 -12.34 2.01 -14.70
N ILE A 112 -11.81 1.33 -13.68
CA ILE A 112 -10.82 0.25 -13.82
C ILE A 112 -11.56 -1.10 -13.90
N PRO A 113 -11.41 -1.86 -15.00
CA PRO A 113 -11.95 -3.21 -15.06
C PRO A 113 -11.22 -4.12 -14.07
N THR A 114 -11.97 -4.88 -13.27
CA THR A 114 -11.42 -5.82 -12.30
C THR A 114 -11.93 -7.23 -12.59
N CYS A 115 -11.14 -8.23 -12.18
CA CYS A 115 -11.52 -9.64 -12.27
C CYS A 115 -11.45 -10.28 -10.89
N VAL A 116 -12.36 -11.22 -10.63
CA VAL A 116 -12.50 -11.93 -9.36
C VAL A 116 -12.33 -13.43 -9.59
N GLY A 117 -11.50 -14.06 -8.77
CA GLY A 117 -11.32 -15.50 -8.74
C GLY A 117 -11.76 -16.05 -7.39
N ILE A 118 -12.63 -17.05 -7.39
CA ILE A 118 -13.18 -17.68 -6.18
C ILE A 118 -12.78 -19.15 -6.17
N ALA A 119 -12.18 -19.63 -5.08
CA ALA A 119 -11.83 -21.04 -4.92
C ALA A 119 -11.51 -21.38 -3.44
N PRO A 120 -11.36 -22.67 -3.09
CA PRO A 120 -11.10 -23.10 -1.71
C PRO A 120 -9.71 -22.73 -1.16
N THR A 121 -8.73 -22.49 -2.04
CA THR A 121 -7.32 -22.24 -1.66
C THR A 121 -6.79 -21.00 -2.36
N LYS A 122 -5.73 -20.38 -1.82
CA LYS A 122 -5.15 -19.15 -2.41
C LYS A 122 -4.61 -19.40 -3.80
N THR A 123 -3.98 -20.55 -4.00
CA THR A 123 -3.46 -20.96 -5.31
C THR A 123 -4.59 -21.10 -6.32
N LEU A 124 -5.67 -21.80 -5.96
CA LEU A 124 -6.83 -21.97 -6.85
C LEU A 124 -7.54 -20.64 -7.10
N ALA A 125 -7.65 -19.76 -6.10
CA ALA A 125 -8.29 -18.45 -6.28
C ALA A 125 -7.47 -17.58 -7.25
N LYS A 126 -6.14 -17.68 -7.20
CA LYS A 126 -5.25 -17.02 -8.16
C LYS A 126 -5.36 -17.61 -9.56
N LEU A 127 -5.48 -18.94 -9.67
CA LEU A 127 -5.74 -19.65 -10.93
C LEU A 127 -7.10 -19.25 -11.53
N ALA A 128 -8.14 -19.15 -10.70
CA ALA A 128 -9.47 -18.68 -11.07
C ALA A 128 -9.41 -17.25 -11.62
N ASN A 129 -8.69 -16.34 -10.96
CA ASN A 129 -8.52 -14.97 -11.43
C ASN A 129 -7.76 -14.91 -12.77
N TYR A 130 -6.77 -15.79 -12.99
CA TYR A 130 -6.14 -15.93 -14.30
C TYR A 130 -7.16 -16.36 -15.37
N ALA A 131 -7.97 -17.39 -15.09
CA ALA A 131 -9.01 -17.85 -16.00
C ALA A 131 -10.04 -16.75 -16.30
N ALA A 132 -10.49 -16.01 -15.29
CA ALA A 132 -11.43 -14.89 -15.42
C ALA A 132 -10.91 -13.79 -16.35
N LYS A 133 -9.59 -13.55 -16.37
CA LYS A 133 -8.94 -12.54 -17.22
C LYS A 133 -8.75 -13.01 -18.67
N LYS A 134 -8.48 -14.30 -18.86
CA LYS A 134 -8.06 -14.85 -20.16
C LYS A 134 -9.18 -15.48 -20.96
N ASN A 135 -10.26 -15.89 -20.29
CA ASN A 135 -11.40 -16.54 -20.94
C ASN A 135 -12.65 -15.66 -20.80
N PRO A 136 -13.13 -15.07 -21.93
CA PRO A 136 -14.32 -14.22 -21.95
C PRO A 136 -15.59 -14.90 -21.40
N LEU A 137 -15.67 -16.23 -21.43
CA LEU A 137 -16.82 -16.99 -20.91
C LEU A 137 -17.13 -16.67 -19.44
N PHE A 138 -16.10 -16.31 -18.66
CA PHE A 138 -16.26 -15.98 -17.25
C PHE A 138 -16.74 -14.56 -16.98
N SER A 139 -16.80 -13.68 -17.99
CA SER A 139 -17.23 -12.28 -17.83
C SER A 139 -16.56 -11.55 -16.65
N GLY A 140 -15.27 -11.83 -16.42
CA GLY A 140 -14.49 -11.25 -15.32
C GLY A 140 -14.63 -11.93 -13.95
N VAL A 141 -15.47 -12.96 -13.80
CA VAL A 141 -15.63 -13.71 -12.53
C VAL A 141 -15.54 -15.21 -12.79
N CYS A 142 -14.53 -15.86 -12.22
CA CYS A 142 -14.36 -17.32 -12.31
C CYS A 142 -14.51 -17.95 -10.92
N ASN A 143 -15.43 -18.92 -10.81
CA ASN A 143 -15.66 -19.68 -9.59
C ASN A 143 -15.20 -21.13 -9.77
N LEU A 144 -14.08 -21.49 -9.15
CA LEU A 144 -13.52 -22.84 -9.12
C LEU A 144 -13.94 -23.63 -7.87
N MET A 145 -14.93 -23.18 -7.11
CA MET A 145 -15.57 -24.01 -6.08
C MET A 145 -16.27 -25.22 -6.73
N ASP A 146 -16.81 -25.03 -7.93
CA ASP A 146 -17.34 -26.08 -8.79
C ASP A 146 -16.20 -26.93 -9.35
N GLN A 147 -16.31 -28.26 -9.20
CA GLN A 147 -15.27 -29.21 -9.61
C GLN A 147 -15.20 -29.37 -11.14
N ASP A 148 -16.33 -29.32 -11.85
CA ASP A 148 -16.37 -29.48 -13.30
C ASP A 148 -15.72 -28.27 -13.98
N VAL A 149 -16.02 -27.07 -13.47
CA VAL A 149 -15.37 -25.83 -13.94
C VAL A 149 -13.87 -25.88 -13.63
N ARG A 150 -13.48 -26.35 -12.44
CA ARG A 150 -12.07 -26.51 -12.05
C ARG A 150 -11.32 -27.44 -12.99
N ASP A 151 -11.88 -28.60 -13.30
CA ASP A 151 -11.31 -29.56 -14.23
C ASP A 151 -11.19 -29.00 -15.65
N TYR A 152 -12.24 -28.33 -16.14
CA TYR A 152 -12.25 -27.68 -17.44
C TYR A 152 -11.12 -26.66 -17.57
N VAL A 153 -10.92 -25.83 -16.55
CA VAL A 153 -9.91 -24.76 -16.51
C VAL A 153 -8.51 -25.36 -16.37
N MET A 154 -8.30 -26.29 -15.45
CA MET A 154 -6.97 -26.83 -15.15
C MET A 154 -6.32 -27.58 -16.31
N ARG A 155 -7.10 -28.25 -17.16
CA ARG A 155 -6.58 -28.94 -18.35
C ARG A 155 -6.03 -27.97 -19.41
N ARG A 156 -6.46 -26.70 -19.38
CA ARG A 156 -6.14 -25.69 -20.40
C ARG A 156 -5.09 -24.69 -19.95
N ILE A 157 -4.83 -24.58 -18.65
CA ILE A 157 -3.83 -23.65 -18.12
C ILE A 157 -2.44 -24.31 -18.13
N PRO A 158 -1.45 -23.73 -18.83
CA PRO A 158 -0.08 -24.20 -18.78
C PRO A 158 0.52 -24.08 -17.37
N ILE A 159 1.41 -25.01 -16.99
CA ILE A 159 2.00 -25.00 -15.64
C ILE A 159 2.75 -23.73 -15.27
N GLY A 160 3.35 -23.03 -16.23
CA GLY A 160 4.10 -21.78 -15.99
C GLY A 160 3.24 -20.62 -15.51
N GLU A 161 1.91 -20.71 -15.66
CA GLU A 161 0.96 -19.68 -15.23
C GLU A 161 0.46 -19.90 -13.79
N ILE A 162 0.83 -21.02 -13.17
CA ILE A 162 0.44 -21.35 -11.80
C ILE A 162 1.30 -20.52 -10.85
N TRP A 163 0.65 -19.78 -9.96
CA TRP A 163 1.32 -19.02 -8.92
C TRP A 163 2.17 -19.95 -8.03
N GLY A 164 3.48 -19.68 -7.95
CA GLY A 164 4.45 -20.52 -7.25
C GLY A 164 5.33 -21.36 -8.19
N VAL A 165 5.00 -21.48 -9.48
CA VAL A 165 5.85 -22.13 -10.49
C VAL A 165 6.68 -21.07 -11.22
N GLY A 166 7.97 -20.98 -10.89
CA GLY A 166 8.92 -20.16 -11.65
C GLY A 166 9.53 -20.93 -12.82
N SER A 167 10.19 -20.22 -13.75
CA SER A 167 10.77 -20.82 -14.98
C SER A 167 11.69 -22.02 -14.74
N ALA A 168 12.49 -22.00 -13.66
CA ALA A 168 13.34 -23.14 -13.29
C ALA A 168 12.53 -24.36 -12.82
N THR A 169 11.45 -24.15 -12.05
CA THR A 169 10.55 -25.22 -11.62
C THR A 169 9.73 -25.73 -12.79
N GLU A 170 9.26 -24.84 -13.66
CA GLU A 170 8.57 -25.18 -14.90
C GLU A 170 9.42 -26.09 -15.78
N ALA A 171 10.70 -25.75 -16.00
CA ALA A 171 11.61 -26.58 -16.78
C ALA A 171 11.77 -28.00 -16.18
N LYS A 172 11.89 -28.11 -14.85
CA LYS A 172 11.96 -29.41 -14.17
C LYS A 172 10.68 -30.23 -14.35
N LEU A 173 9.51 -29.59 -14.26
CA LEU A 173 8.21 -30.25 -14.43
C LEU A 173 7.98 -30.70 -15.87
N LYS A 174 8.31 -29.85 -16.86
CA LYS A 174 8.25 -30.21 -18.28
C LYS A 174 9.15 -31.37 -18.63
N ALA A 175 10.35 -31.44 -18.03
CA ALA A 175 11.26 -32.56 -18.20
C ALA A 175 10.69 -33.89 -17.66
N GLN A 176 9.67 -33.85 -16.80
CA GLN A 176 8.93 -35.01 -16.30
C GLN A 176 7.60 -35.23 -17.04
N GLY A 177 7.37 -34.53 -18.16
CA GLY A 177 6.15 -34.62 -18.96
C GLY A 177 4.95 -33.85 -18.41
N ILE A 178 5.13 -33.02 -17.38
CA ILE A 178 4.06 -32.26 -16.73
C ILE A 178 3.98 -30.87 -17.37
N ASN A 179 2.87 -30.57 -18.03
CA ASN A 179 2.67 -29.39 -18.87
C ASN A 179 1.42 -28.57 -18.50
N SER A 180 0.42 -29.17 -17.85
CA SER A 180 -0.82 -28.50 -17.46
C SER A 180 -1.04 -28.45 -15.93
N ALA A 181 -1.90 -27.52 -15.48
CA ALA A 181 -2.28 -27.44 -14.07
C ALA A 181 -3.00 -28.71 -13.57
N ALA A 182 -3.74 -29.40 -14.45
CA ALA A 182 -4.35 -30.69 -14.13
C ALA A 182 -3.29 -31.77 -13.87
N GLU A 183 -2.29 -31.90 -14.75
CA GLU A 183 -1.20 -32.87 -14.57
C GLU A 183 -0.39 -32.58 -13.30
N LEU A 184 -0.15 -31.31 -12.97
CA LEU A 184 0.52 -30.95 -11.73
C LEU A 184 -0.31 -31.30 -10.49
N ARG A 185 -1.63 -31.04 -10.51
CA ARG A 185 -2.55 -31.43 -9.44
C ARG A 185 -2.51 -32.95 -9.21
N ASP A 186 -2.42 -33.74 -10.28
CA ASP A 186 -2.50 -35.20 -10.21
C ASP A 186 -1.16 -35.85 -9.81
N LEU A 187 -0.08 -35.06 -9.75
CA LEU A 187 1.25 -35.51 -9.31
C LEU A 187 1.24 -36.07 -7.87
N PRO A 188 1.82 -37.25 -7.59
CA PRO A 188 1.96 -37.73 -6.21
C PRO A 188 2.74 -36.75 -5.33
N LEU A 189 2.25 -36.47 -4.12
CA LEU A 189 2.84 -35.46 -3.22
C LEU A 189 4.33 -35.71 -2.93
N ALA A 190 4.71 -36.99 -2.72
CA ALA A 190 6.10 -37.39 -2.51
C ALA A 190 7.01 -37.03 -3.71
N LEU A 191 6.49 -37.17 -4.94
CA LEU A 191 7.22 -36.80 -6.14
C LEU A 191 7.31 -35.27 -6.30
N GLY A 192 6.22 -34.55 -5.99
CA GLY A 192 6.23 -33.09 -5.90
C GLY A 192 7.30 -32.58 -4.94
N ARG A 193 7.41 -33.18 -3.75
CA ARG A 193 8.46 -32.87 -2.78
C ARG A 193 9.86 -33.12 -3.33
N LYS A 194 10.06 -34.26 -4.01
CA LYS A 194 11.36 -34.63 -4.60
C LYS A 194 11.81 -33.64 -5.69
N ILE A 195 10.89 -33.15 -6.52
CA ILE A 195 11.20 -32.24 -7.64
C ILE A 195 11.47 -30.81 -7.15
N GLY A 196 10.63 -30.30 -6.25
CA GLY A 196 10.59 -28.87 -5.92
C GLY A 196 10.64 -28.51 -4.44
N THR A 197 10.84 -29.49 -3.54
CA THR A 197 10.75 -29.39 -2.07
C THR A 197 9.31 -29.33 -1.53
N VAL A 198 9.18 -29.12 -0.21
CA VAL A 198 7.88 -28.94 0.47
C VAL A 198 7.02 -27.84 -0.16
N VAL A 199 7.63 -26.86 -0.83
CA VAL A 199 6.91 -25.79 -1.52
C VAL A 199 6.07 -26.35 -2.66
N LEU A 200 6.64 -27.22 -3.49
CA LEU A 200 5.92 -27.83 -4.61
C LEU A 200 4.91 -28.87 -4.13
N GLU A 201 5.25 -29.62 -3.08
CA GLU A 201 4.30 -30.52 -2.41
C GLU A 201 3.03 -29.78 -1.93
N ARG A 202 3.21 -28.66 -1.22
CA ARG A 202 2.10 -27.79 -0.78
C ARG A 202 1.33 -27.19 -1.95
N LEU A 203 2.01 -26.83 -3.03
CA LEU A 203 1.35 -26.33 -4.25
C LEU A 203 0.43 -27.39 -4.87
N VAL A 204 0.88 -28.64 -4.95
CA VAL A 204 0.05 -29.75 -5.43
C VAL A 204 -1.16 -29.97 -4.51
N ALA A 205 -0.97 -29.94 -3.18
CA ALA A 205 -2.06 -30.03 -2.22
C ALA A 205 -3.07 -28.86 -2.35
N GLU A 206 -2.58 -27.64 -2.54
CA GLU A 206 -3.41 -26.46 -2.79
C GLU A 206 -4.25 -26.59 -4.07
N LEU A 207 -3.69 -27.14 -5.15
CA LEU A 207 -4.43 -27.41 -6.39
C LEU A 207 -5.50 -28.50 -6.22
N ARG A 208 -5.31 -29.42 -5.27
CA ARG A 208 -6.33 -30.41 -4.85
C ARG A 208 -7.40 -29.83 -3.93
N GLY A 209 -7.28 -28.56 -3.54
CA GLY A 209 -8.22 -27.91 -2.64
C GLY A 209 -7.85 -28.02 -1.15
N VAL A 210 -6.68 -28.55 -0.81
CA VAL A 210 -6.20 -28.61 0.57
C VAL A 210 -5.43 -27.33 0.89
N SER A 211 -5.97 -26.50 1.78
CA SER A 211 -5.33 -25.24 2.13
C SER A 211 -4.02 -25.47 2.89
N CYS A 212 -2.93 -24.92 2.37
CA CYS A 212 -1.58 -24.99 2.93
C CYS A 212 -0.97 -23.59 3.18
N VAL A 213 -1.69 -22.53 2.84
CA VAL A 213 -1.24 -21.13 2.95
C VAL A 213 -2.31 -20.30 3.67
N ASP A 214 -2.09 -20.07 4.96
CA ASP A 214 -3.02 -19.34 5.83
C ASP A 214 -3.14 -17.86 5.45
N PHE A 215 -4.29 -17.25 5.77
CA PHE A 215 -4.46 -15.80 5.75
C PHE A 215 -3.71 -15.18 6.92
N GLU A 216 -2.91 -14.15 6.63
CA GLU A 216 -2.21 -13.37 7.65
C GLU A 216 -3.05 -12.11 7.92
N ASP A 217 -3.72 -12.05 9.07
CA ASP A 217 -4.55 -10.90 9.47
C ASP A 217 -3.69 -9.71 9.93
N VAL A 218 -2.47 -9.98 10.39
CA VAL A 218 -1.50 -8.98 10.82
C VAL A 218 -0.25 -9.12 9.97
N ALA A 219 0.20 -8.00 9.40
CA ALA A 219 1.45 -7.99 8.63
C ALA A 219 2.62 -8.44 9.52
N PRO A 220 3.39 -9.47 9.13
CA PRO A 220 4.46 -9.99 9.96
C PRO A 220 5.56 -8.95 10.13
N GLN A 221 6.27 -9.02 11.26
CA GLN A 221 7.45 -8.18 11.49
C GLN A 221 8.46 -8.38 10.36
N ARG A 222 9.02 -7.26 9.87
CA ARG A 222 9.99 -7.29 8.78
C ARG A 222 11.22 -8.09 9.23
N LYS A 223 11.49 -9.21 8.55
CA LYS A 223 12.69 -10.04 8.80
C LYS A 223 13.98 -9.40 8.28
N GLY A 224 13.86 -8.50 7.31
CA GLY A 224 14.97 -7.78 6.72
C GLY A 224 14.50 -6.62 5.83
N MET A 225 15.44 -5.78 5.40
CA MET A 225 15.20 -4.59 4.59
C MET A 225 16.29 -4.46 3.53
N ALA A 226 15.90 -4.53 2.26
CA ALA A 226 16.80 -4.25 1.14
C ALA A 226 16.60 -2.82 0.62
N VAL A 227 17.71 -2.09 0.43
CA VAL A 227 17.75 -0.81 -0.28
C VAL A 227 18.77 -0.92 -1.41
N THR A 228 18.25 -1.03 -2.62
CA THR A 228 19.05 -1.23 -3.84
C THR A 228 18.37 -0.60 -5.04
N ARG A 229 19.17 -0.19 -6.01
CA ARG A 229 18.73 0.23 -7.33
C ARG A 229 19.72 -0.23 -8.41
N SER A 230 19.19 -0.48 -9.61
CA SER A 230 20.01 -0.57 -10.81
C SER A 230 20.44 0.84 -11.23
N ALA A 231 21.69 0.98 -11.61
CA ALA A 231 22.28 2.24 -12.05
C ALA A 231 21.89 2.55 -13.50
N GLY A 232 21.60 3.83 -13.80
CA GLY A 232 21.31 4.29 -15.15
C GLY A 232 22.54 4.27 -16.08
N THR A 233 23.71 4.44 -15.47
CA THR A 233 25.02 4.33 -16.11
C THR A 233 25.89 3.40 -15.25
N PRO A 234 26.63 2.44 -15.84
CA PRO A 234 27.50 1.55 -15.07
C PRO A 234 28.53 2.32 -14.24
N MET A 235 28.69 1.94 -12.98
CA MET A 235 29.68 2.51 -12.05
C MET A 235 31.04 1.86 -12.32
N THR A 236 32.02 2.66 -12.73
CA THR A 236 33.37 2.18 -13.11
C THR A 236 34.47 2.59 -12.15
N SER A 237 34.22 3.57 -11.27
CA SER A 237 35.16 4.00 -10.22
C SER A 237 34.63 3.66 -8.82
N PHE A 238 35.53 3.54 -7.85
CA PHE A 238 35.15 3.27 -6.47
C PHE A 238 34.33 4.43 -5.90
N ASP A 239 34.65 5.67 -6.24
CA ASP A 239 33.93 6.85 -5.73
C ASP A 239 32.47 6.86 -6.17
N THR A 240 32.19 6.51 -7.44
CA THR A 240 30.81 6.42 -7.94
C THR A 240 30.04 5.31 -7.22
N LEU A 241 30.69 4.16 -7.00
CA LEU A 241 30.09 3.05 -6.24
C LEU A 241 29.85 3.43 -4.77
N ALA A 242 30.81 4.11 -4.14
CA ALA A 242 30.72 4.55 -2.75
C ALA A 242 29.61 5.59 -2.56
N GLN A 243 29.41 6.49 -3.53
CA GLN A 243 28.27 7.42 -3.54
C GLN A 243 26.93 6.67 -3.56
N ALA A 244 26.79 5.68 -4.46
CA ALA A 244 25.58 4.88 -4.56
C ALA A 244 25.29 4.09 -3.27
N ILE A 245 26.31 3.41 -2.74
CA ILE A 245 26.19 2.63 -1.49
C ILE A 245 25.88 3.55 -0.30
N SER A 246 26.51 4.72 -0.22
CA SER A 246 26.23 5.70 0.85
C SER A 246 24.79 6.17 0.78
N ALA A 247 24.28 6.53 -0.41
CA ALA A 247 22.89 6.95 -0.55
C ALA A 247 21.89 5.84 -0.22
N HIS A 248 22.22 4.58 -0.52
CA HIS A 248 21.41 3.43 -0.10
C HIS A 248 21.45 3.20 1.41
N ALA A 249 22.62 3.35 2.03
CA ALA A 249 22.79 3.27 3.48
C ALA A 249 22.03 4.37 4.23
N THR A 250 22.13 5.63 3.77
CA THR A 250 21.35 6.76 4.32
C THR A 250 19.86 6.45 4.26
N ARG A 251 19.36 6.01 3.09
CA ARG A 251 17.94 5.72 2.92
C ARG A 251 17.47 4.53 3.76
N ALA A 252 18.34 3.55 3.99
CA ALA A 252 18.01 2.42 4.86
C ALA A 252 17.95 2.84 6.33
N ALA A 253 18.87 3.70 6.77
CA ALA A 253 18.89 4.26 8.12
C ALA A 253 17.62 5.07 8.41
N GLU A 254 17.21 5.96 7.49
CA GLU A 254 15.95 6.71 7.56
C GLU A 254 14.74 5.76 7.70
N LYS A 255 14.69 4.69 6.90
CA LYS A 255 13.61 3.70 6.96
C LYS A 255 13.60 2.89 8.26
N LEU A 256 14.77 2.57 8.82
CA LEU A 256 14.86 1.90 10.11
C LEU A 256 14.26 2.78 11.20
N ARG A 257 14.64 4.07 11.26
CA ARG A 257 14.10 5.05 12.21
C ARG A 257 12.59 5.26 12.03
N GLN A 258 12.11 5.41 10.80
CA GLN A 258 10.68 5.49 10.48
C GLN A 258 9.85 4.30 10.99
N HIS A 259 10.48 3.14 11.16
CA HIS A 259 9.83 1.94 11.67
C HIS A 259 10.21 1.62 13.13
N GLY A 260 10.99 2.46 13.81
CA GLY A 260 11.46 2.23 15.18
C GLY A 260 12.35 0.99 15.32
N LEU A 261 13.08 0.63 14.26
CA LEU A 261 13.90 -0.58 14.19
C LEU A 261 15.40 -0.25 14.26
N VAL A 262 16.19 -1.23 14.70
CA VAL A 262 17.66 -1.29 14.57
C VAL A 262 18.07 -2.57 13.83
N ALA A 263 19.17 -2.53 13.10
CA ALA A 263 19.70 -3.71 12.38
C ALA A 263 20.97 -4.25 13.04
N GLY A 264 21.09 -5.58 13.10
CA GLY A 264 22.28 -6.26 13.63
C GLY A 264 23.23 -6.77 12.55
N THR A 265 22.73 -6.99 11.34
CA THR A 265 23.54 -7.44 10.22
C THR A 265 23.30 -6.57 9.00
N MET A 266 24.37 -6.22 8.29
CA MET A 266 24.31 -5.52 7.01
C MET A 266 25.08 -6.29 5.95
N THR A 267 24.42 -6.60 4.85
CA THR A 267 25.02 -7.17 3.65
C THR A 267 25.16 -6.10 2.57
N VAL A 268 26.39 -5.83 2.14
CA VAL A 268 26.67 -4.91 1.03
C VAL A 268 26.94 -5.75 -0.22
N PHE A 269 26.32 -5.37 -1.33
CA PHE A 269 26.52 -6.06 -2.59
C PHE A 269 26.58 -5.12 -3.78
N TYR A 270 27.29 -5.54 -4.82
CA TYR A 270 27.30 -4.92 -6.13
C TYR A 270 27.75 -5.91 -7.19
N HIS A 271 27.20 -5.79 -8.39
CA HIS A 271 27.50 -6.72 -9.48
C HIS A 271 27.37 -6.07 -10.86
N THR A 272 28.06 -6.65 -11.84
CA THR A 272 27.93 -6.28 -13.25
C THR A 272 26.67 -6.89 -13.85
N ASN A 273 26.37 -6.57 -15.12
CA ASN A 273 25.18 -7.05 -15.79
C ASN A 273 25.38 -8.50 -16.29
N PRO A 274 24.63 -9.50 -15.78
CA PRO A 274 24.78 -10.88 -16.24
C PRO A 274 24.32 -11.09 -17.70
N HIS A 275 23.46 -10.22 -18.22
CA HIS A 275 22.90 -10.32 -19.59
C HIS A 275 23.82 -9.75 -20.68
N LYS A 276 25.01 -9.26 -20.33
CA LYS A 276 26.05 -8.82 -21.28
C LYS A 276 27.23 -9.79 -21.26
N PRO A 277 27.21 -10.87 -22.06
CA PRO A 277 28.27 -11.88 -22.06
C PRO A 277 29.60 -11.36 -22.63
N ASP A 278 29.54 -10.28 -23.43
CA ASP A 278 30.68 -9.57 -24.02
C ASP A 278 31.52 -8.80 -23.01
N ARG A 279 31.09 -8.71 -21.74
CA ARG A 279 31.77 -7.91 -20.71
C ARG A 279 32.26 -8.74 -19.53
N PRO A 280 33.35 -8.31 -18.86
CA PRO A 280 33.81 -8.94 -17.64
C PRO A 280 32.72 -9.05 -16.57
N ARG A 281 32.55 -10.27 -16.05
CA ARG A 281 31.57 -10.55 -15.00
C ARG A 281 32.21 -10.46 -13.63
N HIS A 282 31.58 -9.71 -12.74
CA HIS A 282 31.98 -9.64 -11.35
C HIS A 282 30.75 -9.46 -10.46
N SER A 283 30.74 -10.19 -9.36
CA SER A 283 29.74 -10.07 -8.30
C SER A 283 30.44 -10.06 -6.97
N PHE A 284 30.05 -9.13 -6.10
CA PHE A 284 30.51 -9.05 -4.73
C PHE A 284 29.30 -8.99 -3.80
N SER A 285 29.36 -9.75 -2.71
CA SER A 285 28.42 -9.68 -1.61
C SER A 285 29.18 -9.99 -0.33
N ARG A 286 28.99 -9.16 0.70
CA ARG A 286 29.60 -9.38 2.01
C ARG A 286 28.68 -8.91 3.13
N SER A 287 28.44 -9.80 4.08
CA SER A 287 27.73 -9.51 5.32
C SER A 287 28.71 -9.10 6.41
N ILE A 288 28.31 -8.09 7.19
CA ILE A 288 29.02 -7.59 8.36
C ILE A 288 28.03 -7.44 9.52
N ARG A 289 28.51 -7.65 10.75
CA ARG A 289 27.71 -7.44 11.96
C ARG A 289 27.87 -6.00 12.43
N LEU A 290 26.77 -5.33 12.71
CA LEU A 290 26.72 -4.01 13.32
C LEU A 290 26.79 -4.18 14.84
N ARG A 291 27.82 -3.60 15.47
CA ARG A 291 28.03 -3.64 16.91
C ARG A 291 28.33 -2.23 17.42
N PRO A 292 27.41 -1.58 18.15
CA PRO A 292 26.06 -2.06 18.50
C PRO A 292 25.14 -2.18 17.27
N MET A 293 23.99 -2.84 17.44
CA MET A 293 22.91 -2.77 16.45
C MET A 293 22.51 -1.31 16.27
N SER A 294 22.40 -0.85 15.04
CA SER A 294 22.28 0.58 14.74
C SER A 294 21.23 0.85 13.67
N ASN A 295 20.60 2.02 13.81
CA ASN A 295 19.80 2.69 12.79
C ASN A 295 20.39 4.07 12.44
N HIS A 296 21.56 4.40 12.99
CA HIS A 296 22.17 5.70 12.80
C HIS A 296 22.85 5.78 11.43
N THR A 297 22.53 6.84 10.68
CA THR A 297 22.94 7.01 9.28
C THR A 297 24.44 6.81 9.06
N PHE A 298 25.27 7.43 9.91
CA PHE A 298 26.70 7.38 9.71
C PHE A 298 27.32 6.02 10.07
N ASP A 299 26.75 5.27 11.03
CA ASP A 299 27.23 3.92 11.34
C ASP A 299 27.03 3.01 10.13
N LEU A 300 25.83 3.07 9.53
CA LEU A 300 25.48 2.31 8.34
C LEU A 300 26.32 2.74 7.14
N VAL A 301 26.51 4.03 6.90
CA VAL A 301 27.32 4.53 5.77
C VAL A 301 28.78 4.10 5.90
N ASP A 302 29.41 4.28 7.06
CA ASP A 302 30.82 3.94 7.26
C ASP A 302 31.05 2.44 7.15
N ALA A 303 30.18 1.64 7.79
CA ALA A 303 30.22 0.19 7.71
C ALA A 303 30.00 -0.30 6.27
N ALA A 304 29.09 0.32 5.52
CA ALA A 304 28.77 -0.08 4.15
C ALA A 304 29.92 0.21 3.18
N VAL A 305 30.49 1.42 3.26
CA VAL A 305 31.61 1.85 2.41
C VAL A 305 32.87 1.05 2.74
N ALA A 306 33.14 0.77 4.03
CA ALA A 306 34.25 -0.09 4.43
C ALA A 306 34.11 -1.52 3.89
N ALA A 307 32.90 -2.10 3.95
CA ALA A 307 32.63 -3.41 3.39
C ALA A 307 32.79 -3.43 1.86
N ALA A 308 32.28 -2.41 1.17
CA ALA A 308 32.41 -2.27 -0.28
C ALA A 308 33.88 -2.16 -0.72
N ARG A 309 34.69 -1.37 0.00
CA ARG A 309 36.11 -1.17 -0.31
C ARG A 309 36.89 -2.49 -0.29
N ARG A 310 36.57 -3.40 0.64
CA ARG A 310 37.23 -4.71 0.72
C ARG A 310 36.96 -5.62 -0.49
N GLY A 311 35.88 -5.38 -1.23
CA GLY A 311 35.55 -6.12 -2.44
C GLY A 311 36.07 -5.48 -3.72
N TRP A 312 36.62 -4.27 -3.64
CA TRP A 312 37.06 -3.52 -4.81
C TRP A 312 38.40 -4.08 -5.31
N LYS A 313 38.40 -4.62 -6.53
CA LYS A 313 39.59 -5.25 -7.15
C LYS A 313 40.23 -4.33 -8.20
N GLY A 314 40.91 -3.27 -7.78
CA GLY A 314 41.61 -2.37 -8.69
C GLY A 314 42.00 -1.06 -8.01
N ASP A 315 42.49 -0.10 -8.81
CA ASP A 315 42.71 1.27 -8.37
C ASP A 315 41.34 1.96 -8.09
N PRO A 316 41.24 2.89 -7.13
CA PRO A 316 40.05 3.72 -6.95
C PRO A 316 39.49 4.35 -8.23
N SER A 317 40.37 4.71 -9.17
CA SER A 317 40.02 5.29 -10.48
C SER A 317 39.35 4.30 -11.44
N GLY A 318 39.60 3.00 -11.29
CA GLY A 318 38.96 1.97 -12.12
C GLY A 318 39.49 0.56 -11.92
N ASN A 319 38.65 -0.41 -12.24
CA ASN A 319 38.98 -1.84 -12.12
C ASN A 319 38.59 -2.69 -13.34
N GLY A 320 38.26 -2.05 -14.47
CA GLY A 320 37.82 -2.75 -15.69
C GLY A 320 36.41 -3.34 -15.62
N PHE A 321 35.70 -3.21 -14.50
CA PHE A 321 34.30 -3.65 -14.36
C PHE A 321 33.33 -2.46 -14.38
N GLY A 322 32.17 -2.67 -15.00
CA GLY A 322 31.05 -1.71 -14.97
C GLY A 322 29.90 -2.25 -14.13
N TYR A 323 29.79 -1.82 -12.88
CA TYR A 323 28.75 -2.29 -11.97
C TYR A 323 27.41 -1.63 -12.29
N THR A 324 26.40 -2.44 -12.58
CA THR A 324 25.07 -1.95 -12.97
C THR A 324 24.07 -1.99 -11.84
N LYS A 325 24.41 -2.60 -10.70
CA LYS A 325 23.56 -2.64 -9.52
C LYS A 325 24.41 -2.67 -8.27
N ALA A 326 23.98 -1.92 -7.27
CA ALA A 326 24.55 -1.91 -5.93
C ALA A 326 23.43 -1.77 -4.90
N GLY A 327 23.72 -2.09 -3.65
CA GLY A 327 22.77 -1.93 -2.57
C GLY A 327 23.26 -2.51 -1.27
N ILE A 328 22.41 -2.34 -0.27
CA ILE A 328 22.56 -2.96 1.03
C ILE A 328 21.30 -3.74 1.41
N ILE A 329 21.47 -4.76 2.21
CA ILE A 329 20.42 -5.55 2.86
C ILE A 329 20.70 -5.50 4.35
N LEU A 330 19.68 -5.20 5.15
CA LEU A 330 19.74 -5.16 6.60
C LEU A 330 18.91 -6.32 7.13
N ASP A 331 19.50 -7.13 7.99
CA ASP A 331 18.87 -8.28 8.64
C ASP A 331 19.07 -8.17 10.15
N ASP A 332 18.50 -9.13 10.89
CA ASP A 332 18.44 -9.10 12.35
C ASP A 332 17.79 -7.80 12.83
N LEU A 333 16.56 -7.54 12.38
CA LEU A 333 15.82 -6.34 12.72
C LEU A 333 15.11 -6.51 14.06
N LEU A 334 15.33 -5.59 14.99
CA LEU A 334 14.65 -5.53 16.30
C LEU A 334 14.06 -4.15 16.51
N ALA A 335 13.04 -4.03 17.36
CA ALA A 335 12.63 -2.74 17.87
C ALA A 335 13.81 -2.09 18.62
N GLU A 336 13.96 -0.77 18.51
CA GLU A 336 15.09 -0.08 19.14
C GLU A 336 15.12 -0.28 20.67
N ALA A 337 13.95 -0.39 21.29
CA ALA A 337 13.79 -0.69 22.72
C ALA A 337 14.33 -2.08 23.11
N ASP A 338 14.29 -3.05 22.19
CA ASP A 338 14.72 -4.43 22.41
C ASP A 338 16.20 -4.65 22.04
N ARG A 339 16.93 -3.57 21.72
CA ARG A 339 18.34 -3.64 21.35
C ARG A 339 19.17 -4.26 22.49
N PRO A 340 19.89 -5.37 22.23
CA PRO A 340 20.72 -6.00 23.25
C PRO A 340 21.80 -5.06 23.77
N ALA A 341 21.96 -5.02 25.10
CA ALA A 341 23.06 -4.31 25.74
C ALA A 341 24.40 -4.97 25.39
N MET A 342 25.44 -4.15 25.18
CA MET A 342 26.79 -4.64 24.97
C MET A 342 27.57 -4.63 26.28
N LEU A 343 28.38 -5.66 26.52
CA LEU A 343 29.31 -5.70 27.66
C LEU A 343 30.32 -4.54 27.60
N PHE A 344 30.70 -4.13 26.38
CA PHE A 344 31.62 -3.01 26.12
C PHE A 344 30.96 -2.01 25.16
N PRO A 345 30.16 -1.05 25.65
CA PRO A 345 29.57 -0.02 24.81
C PRO A 345 30.65 0.89 24.21
N PRO A 346 30.41 1.49 23.03
CA PRO A 346 31.35 2.47 22.47
C PRO A 346 31.47 3.67 23.42
N GLU A 347 32.70 4.13 23.67
CA GLU A 347 32.97 5.26 24.57
C GLU A 347 32.26 6.55 24.14
N ARG A 348 32.06 6.72 22.82
CA ARG A 348 31.37 7.86 22.22
C ARG A 348 30.27 7.38 21.29
N PRO A 349 29.06 7.11 21.79
CA PRO A 349 27.93 6.80 20.92
C PRO A 349 27.63 8.02 20.03
N ARG A 350 27.16 7.77 18.80
CA ARG A 350 26.75 8.86 17.93
C ARG A 350 25.44 9.47 18.43
N ASP A 351 25.33 10.79 18.34
CA ASP A 351 24.17 11.54 18.82
C ASP A 351 22.99 11.38 17.84
N ALA A 352 21.93 10.73 18.30
CA ALA A 352 20.71 10.51 17.53
C ALA A 352 20.06 11.82 17.05
N ARG A 353 20.21 12.91 17.81
CA ARG A 353 19.64 14.22 17.46
C ARG A 353 20.10 14.73 16.10
N LEU A 354 21.31 14.38 15.68
CA LEU A 354 21.84 14.75 14.38
C LEU A 354 21.05 14.08 13.24
N THR A 355 20.80 12.78 13.35
CA THR A 355 20.06 12.03 12.33
C THR A 355 18.59 12.37 12.34
N ASP A 356 18.01 12.64 13.51
CA ASP A 356 16.61 13.07 13.63
C ASP A 356 16.40 14.45 13.01
N ALA A 357 17.33 15.39 13.23
CA ALA A 357 17.30 16.69 12.59
C ALA A 357 17.45 16.57 11.06
N LEU A 358 18.32 15.67 10.59
CA LEU A 358 18.48 15.42 9.16
C LEU A 358 17.22 14.85 8.51
N ASP A 359 16.54 13.93 9.18
CA ASP A 359 15.27 13.38 8.70
C ASP A 359 14.17 14.44 8.73
N ALA A 360 14.05 15.20 9.83
CA ALA A 360 13.04 16.26 9.97
C ALA A 360 13.16 17.34 8.87
N ILE A 361 14.38 17.74 8.50
CA ILE A 361 14.63 18.67 7.39
C ILE A 361 14.15 18.07 6.06
N ASN A 362 14.46 16.80 5.81
CA ASN A 362 14.04 16.12 4.58
C ASN A 362 12.53 15.87 4.53
N ASP A 363 11.87 15.63 5.65
CA ASP A 363 10.42 15.46 5.70
C ASP A 363 9.69 16.80 5.48
N ARG A 364 10.20 17.88 6.08
CA ARG A 364 9.60 19.22 5.95
C ARG A 364 9.80 19.86 4.58
N PHE A 365 11.02 19.79 4.04
CA PHE A 365 11.39 20.52 2.83
C PHE A 365 11.47 19.64 1.58
N GLY A 366 11.15 18.35 1.72
CA GLY A 366 11.15 17.39 0.63
C GLY A 366 12.37 16.48 0.63
N LYS A 367 12.18 15.30 0.03
CA LYS A 367 13.18 14.23 0.03
C LYS A 367 14.47 14.69 -0.64
N LYS A 368 15.61 14.37 -0.01
CA LYS A 368 16.97 14.68 -0.49
C LYS A 368 17.31 16.18 -0.48
N THR A 369 16.65 16.98 0.34
CA THR A 369 17.03 18.38 0.60
C THR A 369 18.36 18.47 1.33
N MET A 370 18.59 17.61 2.33
CA MET A 370 19.88 17.46 2.99
C MET A 370 20.39 16.03 2.85
N VAL A 371 21.61 15.89 2.34
CA VAL A 371 22.25 14.60 2.05
C VAL A 371 23.69 14.63 2.55
N LEU A 372 24.26 13.46 2.84
CA LEU A 372 25.69 13.42 3.17
C LEU A 372 26.52 13.78 1.94
N ALA A 373 27.59 14.54 2.15
CA ALA A 373 28.53 14.91 1.09
C ALA A 373 29.05 13.68 0.31
N ARG A 374 29.23 12.54 1.01
CA ARG A 374 29.68 11.27 0.41
C ARG A 374 28.68 10.69 -0.60
N GLU A 375 27.40 11.06 -0.56
CA GLU A 375 26.42 10.63 -1.57
C GLU A 375 26.61 11.27 -2.94
N GLY A 376 27.48 12.29 -3.03
CA GLY A 376 27.73 13.04 -4.25
C GLY A 376 26.60 14.00 -4.61
N ILE A 377 26.99 15.14 -5.21
CA ILE A 377 26.08 16.17 -5.73
C ILE A 377 25.53 15.73 -7.09
N SER A 378 26.42 15.35 -8.02
CA SER A 378 26.05 14.79 -9.32
C SER A 378 26.05 13.26 -9.27
N ARG A 379 24.87 12.65 -9.43
CA ARG A 379 24.65 11.21 -9.25
C ARG A 379 24.46 10.53 -10.60
N SER A 380 25.54 10.35 -11.35
CA SER A 380 25.53 9.68 -12.67
C SER A 380 24.97 8.25 -12.62
N TRP A 381 25.04 7.61 -11.46
CA TRP A 381 24.50 6.28 -11.18
C TRP A 381 22.99 6.26 -10.90
N ALA A 382 22.32 7.41 -10.84
CA ALA A 382 20.88 7.47 -10.60
C ALA A 382 20.10 6.63 -11.63
N THR A 383 19.02 5.98 -11.17
CA THR A 383 18.18 5.15 -12.04
C THR A 383 17.50 6.01 -13.11
N LYS A 384 17.59 5.57 -14.36
CA LYS A 384 16.86 6.16 -15.49
C LYS A 384 15.37 5.78 -15.42
N ALA A 385 14.51 6.73 -15.73
CA ALA A 385 13.05 6.54 -15.73
C ALA A 385 12.44 6.97 -17.07
N ASP A 386 13.18 6.75 -18.16
CA ASP A 386 12.88 7.29 -19.49
C ASP A 386 11.60 6.67 -20.11
N HIS A 387 11.21 5.48 -19.63
CA HIS A 387 9.96 4.80 -20.00
C HIS A 387 8.85 4.93 -18.95
N ARG A 388 8.93 5.92 -18.05
CA ARG A 388 7.87 6.17 -17.07
C ARG A 388 6.64 6.72 -17.79
N SER A 389 5.45 6.16 -17.50
CA SER A 389 4.20 6.77 -17.93
C SER A 389 4.08 8.20 -17.40
N PRO A 390 3.40 9.11 -18.14
CA PRO A 390 3.19 10.46 -17.65
C PRO A 390 2.38 10.46 -16.35
N ARG A 391 2.61 11.48 -15.54
CA ARG A 391 2.10 11.64 -14.19
C ARG A 391 0.72 12.30 -14.19
N TYR A 392 -0.23 11.66 -14.86
CA TYR A 392 -1.57 12.20 -15.06
C TYR A 392 -2.25 12.67 -13.76
N THR A 393 -2.01 11.99 -12.64
CA THR A 393 -2.64 12.29 -11.34
C THR A 393 -1.88 13.31 -10.50
N THR A 394 -0.63 13.63 -10.82
CA THR A 394 0.23 14.49 -9.97
C THR A 394 0.88 15.64 -10.74
N ARG A 395 0.73 15.71 -12.07
CA ARG A 395 1.15 16.83 -12.91
C ARG A 395 0.15 17.12 -14.02
N ILE A 396 -0.53 18.26 -13.88
CA ILE A 396 -1.51 18.78 -14.85
C ILE A 396 -0.91 18.92 -16.27
N SER A 397 0.35 19.34 -16.39
CA SER A 397 1.01 19.54 -17.68
C SER A 397 1.26 18.22 -18.44
N GLU A 398 1.14 17.08 -17.77
CA GLU A 398 1.33 15.76 -18.35
C GLU A 398 -0.02 15.10 -18.71
N LEU A 399 -1.15 15.80 -18.53
CA LEU A 399 -2.48 15.32 -18.93
C LEU A 399 -2.62 15.20 -20.45
N PRO A 400 -3.34 14.19 -20.96
CA PRO A 400 -3.65 14.10 -22.38
C PRO A 400 -4.48 15.31 -22.83
N THR A 401 -4.02 16.03 -23.86
CA THR A 401 -4.79 17.09 -24.50
C THR A 401 -5.51 16.54 -25.72
N LEU A 402 -6.84 16.65 -25.72
CA LEU A 402 -7.66 16.35 -26.89
C LEU A 402 -7.83 17.64 -27.70
N LYS A 403 -7.45 17.61 -28.97
CA LYS A 403 -7.91 18.62 -29.93
C LYS A 403 -9.22 18.10 -30.52
N VAL A 404 -10.30 18.84 -30.30
CA VAL A 404 -11.61 18.61 -30.92
C VAL A 404 -11.66 19.40 -32.23
#